data_AF-A0A1D6GEH3-F1
#
_entry.id   AF-A0A1D6GEH3-F1
#
_cell.length_a   1.000
_cell.length_b   1.000
_cell.length_c   1.000
_cell.angle_alpha   90.00
_cell.angle_beta   90.00
_cell.angle_gamma   90.00
#
_symmetry.space_group_name_H-M   'P 1'
#
loop_
_entity.id
_entity.type
_entity.pdbx_description
1 polymer ?
#
loop_
_entity_poly.entity_id
_entity_poly.type
_entity_poly.pdbx_seq_one_letter_code
_entity_poly.pdbx_strand_id
1 'polypeptide(L)'
;MLIGVLHAHESWVNAITWQVLSAGSSKSSLLLATGCSDGSVKIWLGNIEGLNQCAIGEEVPFVLVAEVAANLSAPVSSISLGIPARSQHEVSLAIGRVSGLLEIWIWNASTNKIESSSAWHAHDQVVTGLRWAIDGNCLFSCSQDNSTRCWISHENHLEEFFLHSEFSELRESEDLSKVSDRCYGLTLSPGEEIIAVVRSLDLNLLNQMYQVRTQKAVVEFIWIGGQFVGIPLDGSIDICSPQSADLSSSNLMWWGSNILWSLKKYENVEKRLVLWDVVAALQELKKTAPAFLETLVHSWASALFAGDSQCVSITAQSSRSMHDMMPHVSSRKLHLLNIICRKVMLGNHARHGPGAGNNSNDGTTDFWSTLLVASETELRERLVGFTFAAVVKRTACLFNGTSTANCWFPVGVAQMDSWVSMNYEKVHGQLQSIRSKIKELGSRIDGYSDVESCPYCSSPVRFESPDVAICGERHTLSRCRTSMTLCSVAQPVWHCSCCGGTVDKLLPESFFTMPLDAVRDDKGSLDLSAASAPLCPFCGVLLQRSMPAFLLSTSPV
;
A
#
# COMPACT_ATOMS: atom_id res chain seq x y z
N MET A 1 6.27 13.06 -23.11
CA MET A 1 6.35 12.26 -24.34
C MET A 1 4.94 11.83 -24.68
N LEU A 2 4.40 12.22 -25.83
CA LEU A 2 3.10 11.78 -26.32
C LEU A 2 3.31 10.43 -27.01
N ILE A 3 2.64 9.37 -26.54
CA ILE A 3 2.85 7.99 -27.03
C ILE A 3 1.95 7.71 -28.25
N GLY A 4 0.77 8.31 -28.33
CA GLY A 4 -0.09 8.29 -29.51
C GLY A 4 -1.48 8.88 -29.23
N VAL A 5 -2.39 8.78 -30.20
CA VAL A 5 -3.75 9.34 -30.14
C VAL A 5 -4.77 8.23 -30.44
N LEU A 6 -5.80 8.12 -29.61
CA LEU A 6 -6.92 7.19 -29.79
C LEU A 6 -8.20 7.97 -30.09
N HIS A 7 -8.75 7.81 -31.28
CA HIS A 7 -10.06 8.37 -31.65
C HIS A 7 -11.18 7.47 -31.11
N ALA A 8 -11.61 7.73 -29.88
CA ALA A 8 -12.53 6.83 -29.18
C ALA A 8 -14.01 7.02 -29.59
N HIS A 9 -14.46 8.26 -29.74
CA HIS A 9 -15.87 8.62 -29.96
C HIS A 9 -16.00 9.79 -30.93
N GLU A 10 -17.14 9.88 -31.61
CA GLU A 10 -17.47 10.99 -32.52
C GLU A 10 -17.99 12.24 -31.78
N SER A 11 -18.32 12.10 -30.49
CA SER A 11 -18.76 13.18 -29.61
C SER A 11 -17.87 13.27 -28.37
N TRP A 12 -18.13 14.25 -27.49
CA TRP A 12 -17.28 14.55 -26.35
C TRP A 12 -17.21 13.39 -25.36
N VAL A 13 -15.98 13.00 -25.00
CA VAL A 13 -15.69 12.02 -23.96
C VAL A 13 -15.76 12.71 -22.60
N ASN A 14 -16.75 12.34 -21.79
CA ASN A 14 -17.01 12.97 -20.49
C ASN A 14 -16.37 12.22 -19.32
N ALA A 15 -16.21 10.90 -19.46
CA ALA A 15 -15.68 10.04 -18.40
C ALA A 15 -14.68 9.03 -18.97
N ILE A 16 -13.57 8.83 -18.26
CA ILE A 16 -12.53 7.88 -18.64
C ILE A 16 -12.04 7.19 -17.37
N THR A 17 -11.84 5.88 -17.45
CA THR A 17 -11.21 5.10 -16.37
C THR A 17 -10.40 3.95 -16.96
N TRP A 18 -9.34 3.52 -16.27
CA TRP A 18 -8.50 2.44 -16.73
C TRP A 18 -8.06 1.55 -15.58
N GLN A 19 -7.73 0.29 -15.91
CA GLN A 19 -7.25 -0.69 -14.95
C GLN A 19 -6.32 -1.69 -15.63
N VAL A 20 -5.27 -2.12 -14.91
CA VAL A 20 -4.35 -3.15 -15.39
C VAL A 20 -4.96 -4.52 -15.09
N LEU A 21 -5.08 -5.34 -16.12
CA LEU A 21 -5.43 -6.75 -16.06
C LEU A 21 -4.14 -7.57 -16.12
N SER A 22 -3.74 -8.11 -14.96
CA SER A 22 -2.65 -9.07 -14.86
C SER A 22 -3.25 -10.48 -14.93
N ALA A 23 -3.38 -11.03 -16.14
CA ALA A 23 -3.55 -12.47 -16.28
C ALA A 23 -2.20 -13.09 -15.96
N GLY A 24 -2.11 -14.16 -15.14
CA GLY A 24 -0.87 -14.75 -14.60
C GLY A 24 0.20 -15.24 -15.59
N SER A 25 0.17 -14.81 -16.86
CA SER A 25 1.28 -14.84 -17.81
C SER A 25 2.02 -13.50 -17.83
N SER A 26 3.25 -13.47 -18.32
CA SER A 26 4.12 -12.28 -18.43
C SER A 26 3.56 -11.10 -19.25
N LYS A 27 2.34 -11.16 -19.77
CA LYS A 27 1.70 -10.12 -20.59
C LYS A 27 0.61 -9.42 -19.80
N SER A 28 0.93 -8.23 -19.28
CA SER A 28 -0.05 -7.34 -18.67
C SER A 28 -0.82 -6.58 -19.75
N SER A 29 -2.14 -6.52 -19.59
CA SER A 29 -3.04 -5.78 -20.47
C SER A 29 -3.67 -4.60 -19.74
N LEU A 30 -3.97 -3.54 -20.46
CA LEU A 30 -4.58 -2.32 -19.94
C LEU A 30 -6.01 -2.24 -20.45
N LEU A 31 -6.98 -2.27 -19.55
CA LEU A 31 -8.37 -2.01 -19.87
C LEU A 31 -8.64 -0.52 -19.75
N LEU A 32 -9.30 0.06 -20.74
CA LEU A 32 -9.71 1.47 -20.76
C LEU A 32 -11.19 1.54 -21.07
N ALA A 33 -11.98 2.17 -20.20
CA ALA A 33 -13.39 2.44 -20.45
C ALA A 33 -13.60 3.94 -20.67
N THR A 34 -14.44 4.28 -21.65
CA THR A 34 -14.69 5.65 -22.10
C THR A 34 -16.19 5.89 -22.24
N GLY A 35 -16.69 6.96 -21.64
CA GLY A 35 -18.10 7.38 -21.69
C GLY A 35 -18.27 8.67 -22.45
N CYS A 36 -19.28 8.69 -23.32
CA CYS A 36 -19.51 9.79 -24.24
C CYS A 36 -20.82 10.56 -23.94
N SER A 37 -20.90 11.76 -24.49
CA SER A 37 -22.08 12.62 -24.44
C SER A 37 -23.29 12.06 -25.21
N ASP A 38 -23.06 11.18 -26.18
CA ASP A 38 -24.13 10.47 -26.90
C ASP A 38 -24.76 9.31 -26.08
N GLY A 39 -24.25 9.08 -24.87
CA GLY A 39 -24.69 8.00 -23.99
C GLY A 39 -23.98 6.67 -24.21
N SER A 40 -23.14 6.56 -25.25
CA SER A 40 -22.36 5.35 -25.54
C SER A 40 -21.20 5.19 -24.57
N VAL A 41 -20.87 3.93 -24.29
CA VAL A 41 -19.68 3.56 -23.52
C VAL A 41 -18.92 2.48 -24.29
N LYS A 42 -17.61 2.70 -24.41
CA LYS A 42 -16.69 1.81 -25.12
C LYS A 42 -15.58 1.34 -24.19
N ILE A 43 -15.26 0.05 -24.30
CA ILE A 43 -14.19 -0.62 -23.58
C ILE A 43 -13.11 -1.03 -24.58
N TRP A 44 -11.89 -0.63 -24.28
CA TRP A 44 -10.69 -0.84 -25.07
C TRP A 44 -9.70 -1.69 -24.31
N LEU A 45 -9.03 -2.60 -24.99
CA LEU A 45 -7.97 -3.44 -24.44
C LEU A 45 -6.64 -3.09 -25.12
N GLY A 46 -5.68 -2.64 -24.34
CA GLY A 46 -4.33 -2.30 -24.77
C GLY A 46 -3.29 -3.30 -24.28
N ASN A 47 -2.26 -3.57 -25.08
CA ASN A 47 -1.11 -4.35 -24.65
C ASN A 47 -0.01 -3.44 -24.09
N ILE A 48 0.39 -3.62 -22.83
CA ILE A 48 1.39 -2.77 -22.16
C ILE A 48 2.78 -2.90 -22.80
N GLU A 49 3.18 -4.10 -23.26
CA GLU A 49 4.43 -4.29 -23.98
C GLU A 49 4.44 -3.51 -25.31
N GLY A 50 3.33 -3.53 -26.03
CA GLY A 50 3.17 -2.77 -27.27
C GLY A 50 3.21 -1.26 -27.04
N LEU A 51 2.53 -0.79 -25.97
CA LEU A 51 2.53 0.63 -25.59
C LEU A 51 3.94 1.16 -25.28
N ASN A 52 4.80 0.33 -24.67
CA ASN A 52 6.18 0.71 -24.37
C ASN A 52 7.08 0.78 -25.63
N GLN A 53 6.66 0.16 -26.73
CA GLN A 53 7.40 0.12 -28.00
C GLN A 53 6.94 1.19 -29.00
N CYS A 54 5.78 1.83 -28.77
CA CYS A 54 5.22 2.84 -29.67
C CYS A 54 6.10 4.09 -29.78
N ALA A 55 6.32 4.54 -31.02
CA ALA A 55 6.95 5.81 -31.33
C ALA A 55 5.90 6.92 -31.51
N ILE A 56 6.35 8.18 -31.36
CA ILE A 56 5.49 9.38 -31.46
C ILE A 56 4.76 9.40 -32.80
N GLY A 57 3.43 9.34 -32.78
CA GLY A 57 2.58 9.54 -33.96
C GLY A 57 2.00 8.26 -34.58
N GLU A 58 2.25 7.08 -34.01
CA GLU A 58 1.58 5.84 -34.41
C GLU A 58 0.21 5.66 -33.73
N GLU A 59 -0.69 4.91 -34.37
CA GLU A 59 -1.95 4.47 -33.74
C GLU A 59 -1.62 3.59 -32.53
N VAL A 60 -2.23 3.93 -31.39
CA VAL A 60 -1.99 3.24 -30.12
C VAL A 60 -2.60 1.83 -30.20
N PRO A 61 -1.94 0.77 -29.68
CA PRO A 61 -2.39 -0.62 -29.78
C PRO A 61 -3.57 -0.92 -28.83
N PHE A 62 -4.64 -0.14 -28.92
CA PHE A 62 -5.92 -0.39 -28.26
C PHE A 62 -6.88 -1.03 -29.25
N VAL A 63 -7.47 -2.15 -28.85
CA VAL A 63 -8.54 -2.82 -29.60
C VAL A 63 -9.86 -2.53 -28.91
N LEU A 64 -10.87 -2.11 -29.65
CA LEU A 64 -12.24 -2.01 -29.15
C LEU A 64 -12.76 -3.43 -28.89
N VAL A 65 -13.06 -3.73 -27.63
CA VAL A 65 -13.51 -5.08 -27.23
C VAL A 65 -15.01 -5.12 -26.97
N ALA A 66 -15.56 -4.00 -26.50
CA ALA A 66 -16.97 -3.87 -26.24
C ALA A 66 -17.43 -2.44 -26.52
N GLU A 67 -18.56 -2.32 -27.19
CA GLU A 67 -19.29 -1.07 -27.36
C GLU A 67 -20.74 -1.34 -26.99
N VAL A 68 -21.30 -0.44 -26.20
CA VAL A 68 -22.73 -0.45 -25.94
C VAL A 68 -23.26 0.92 -26.29
N ALA A 69 -23.97 0.97 -27.40
CA ALA A 69 -24.83 2.09 -27.75
C ALA A 69 -26.04 2.03 -26.80
N ALA A 70 -26.15 2.99 -25.89
CA ALA A 70 -27.23 2.98 -24.93
C ALA A 70 -28.58 3.19 -25.64
N ASN A 71 -29.57 2.36 -25.30
CA ASN A 71 -30.99 2.60 -25.61
C ASN A 71 -31.53 3.88 -24.95
N LEU A 72 -30.75 4.49 -24.05
CA LEU A 72 -31.06 5.67 -23.27
C LEU A 72 -30.17 6.84 -23.73
N SER A 73 -30.79 7.85 -24.34
CA SER A 73 -30.13 9.05 -24.91
C SER A 73 -29.46 9.98 -23.86
N ALA A 74 -29.35 9.58 -22.60
CA ALA A 74 -28.80 10.42 -21.55
C ALA A 74 -27.26 10.36 -21.53
N PRO A 75 -26.56 11.51 -21.54
CA PRO A 75 -25.10 11.57 -21.50
C PRO A 75 -24.51 10.83 -20.29
N VAL A 76 -23.35 10.21 -20.49
CA VAL A 76 -22.58 9.60 -19.41
C VAL A 76 -21.87 10.70 -18.62
N SER A 77 -21.98 10.67 -17.29
CA SER A 77 -21.36 11.64 -16.39
C SER A 77 -20.21 11.04 -15.57
N SER A 78 -20.28 9.77 -15.18
CA SER A 78 -19.23 9.10 -14.42
C SER A 78 -19.15 7.61 -14.76
N ILE A 79 -17.95 7.04 -14.66
CA ILE A 79 -17.69 5.61 -14.90
C ILE A 79 -16.73 5.08 -13.85
N SER A 80 -16.98 3.86 -13.36
CA SER A 80 -16.06 3.13 -12.48
C SER A 80 -15.85 1.69 -12.94
N LEU A 81 -14.61 1.23 -12.90
CA LEU A 81 -14.22 -0.16 -13.15
C LEU A 81 -13.89 -0.86 -11.83
N GLY A 82 -14.38 -2.09 -11.67
CA GLY A 82 -14.10 -2.98 -10.56
C GLY A 82 -13.88 -4.40 -11.07
N ILE A 83 -12.89 -5.09 -10.52
CA ILE A 83 -12.63 -6.51 -10.83
C ILE A 83 -13.07 -7.32 -9.61
N PRO A 84 -14.07 -8.20 -9.75
CA PRO A 84 -14.48 -9.09 -8.67
C PRO A 84 -13.33 -9.97 -8.18
N ALA A 85 -13.16 -10.13 -6.87
CA ALA A 85 -12.12 -11.02 -6.30
C ALA A 85 -12.23 -12.47 -6.80
N ARG A 86 -13.44 -12.94 -7.14
CA ARG A 86 -13.74 -14.32 -7.51
C ARG A 86 -13.46 -14.66 -8.97
N SER A 87 -13.28 -13.67 -9.85
CA SER A 87 -13.10 -13.89 -11.28
C SER A 87 -12.02 -12.99 -11.87
N GLN A 88 -10.91 -13.59 -12.32
CA GLN A 88 -9.83 -12.87 -13.04
C GLN A 88 -10.21 -12.47 -14.47
N HIS A 89 -11.39 -12.91 -14.93
CA HIS A 89 -11.87 -12.73 -16.29
C HIS A 89 -13.13 -11.88 -16.39
N GLU A 90 -13.70 -11.43 -15.27
CA GLU A 90 -14.87 -10.58 -15.29
C GLU A 90 -14.52 -9.19 -14.81
N VAL A 91 -15.12 -8.20 -15.44
CA VAL A 91 -14.94 -6.80 -15.09
C VAL A 91 -16.30 -6.17 -14.96
N SER A 92 -16.56 -5.64 -13.77
CA SER A 92 -17.75 -4.87 -13.46
C SER A 92 -17.52 -3.41 -13.79
N LEU A 93 -18.36 -2.88 -14.68
CA LEU A 93 -18.37 -1.50 -15.11
C LEU A 93 -19.63 -0.84 -14.58
N ALA A 94 -19.50 0.17 -13.73
CA ALA A 94 -20.61 1.00 -13.30
C ALA A 94 -20.64 2.30 -14.10
N ILE A 95 -21.83 2.69 -14.56
CA ILE A 95 -22.07 3.85 -15.42
C ILE A 95 -23.11 4.73 -14.76
N GLY A 96 -22.73 5.98 -14.50
CA GLY A 96 -23.60 7.03 -13.98
C GLY A 96 -23.94 8.01 -15.09
N ARG A 97 -25.22 8.37 -15.19
CA ARG A 97 -25.73 9.30 -16.21
C ARG A 97 -26.14 10.63 -15.62
N VAL A 98 -26.25 11.63 -16.51
CA VAL A 98 -26.77 12.96 -16.19
C VAL A 98 -28.21 12.92 -15.69
N SER A 99 -28.98 11.91 -16.10
CA SER A 99 -30.37 11.70 -15.66
C SER A 99 -30.52 11.14 -14.25
N GLY A 100 -29.42 10.89 -13.51
CA GLY A 100 -29.47 10.21 -12.21
C GLY A 100 -29.61 8.69 -12.28
N LEU A 101 -29.59 8.13 -13.49
CA LEU A 101 -29.59 6.69 -13.72
C LEU A 101 -28.23 6.07 -13.43
N LEU A 102 -28.28 4.87 -12.85
CA LEU A 102 -27.13 4.01 -12.59
C LEU A 102 -27.31 2.69 -13.34
N GLU A 103 -26.29 2.27 -14.07
CA GLU A 103 -26.25 1.00 -14.79
C GLU A 103 -24.98 0.23 -14.41
N ILE A 104 -25.06 -1.10 -14.35
CA ILE A 104 -23.91 -1.97 -14.20
C ILE A 104 -23.83 -2.94 -15.35
N TRP A 105 -22.67 -3.02 -15.96
CA TRP A 105 -22.35 -4.02 -16.97
C TRP A 105 -21.23 -4.91 -16.46
N ILE A 106 -21.38 -6.20 -16.67
CA ILE A 106 -20.36 -7.20 -16.37
C ILE A 106 -19.84 -7.70 -17.71
N TRP A 107 -18.58 -7.42 -17.97
CA TRP A 107 -17.87 -7.90 -19.15
C TRP A 107 -17.05 -9.12 -18.77
N ASN A 108 -17.31 -10.25 -19.43
CA ASN A 108 -16.53 -11.46 -19.26
C ASN A 108 -15.53 -11.58 -20.42
N ALA A 109 -14.25 -11.38 -20.12
CA ALA A 109 -13.14 -11.42 -21.06
C ALA A 109 -12.95 -12.78 -21.76
N SER A 110 -13.33 -13.88 -21.09
CA SER A 110 -13.17 -15.24 -21.65
C SER A 110 -14.22 -15.57 -22.72
N THR A 111 -15.46 -15.11 -22.51
CA THR A 111 -16.57 -15.34 -23.45
C THR A 111 -16.80 -14.18 -24.40
N ASN A 112 -16.14 -13.04 -24.15
CA ASN A 112 -16.39 -11.74 -24.75
C ASN A 112 -17.88 -11.35 -24.75
N LYS A 113 -18.59 -11.71 -23.69
CA LYS A 113 -20.00 -11.37 -23.49
C LYS A 113 -20.13 -10.23 -22.49
N ILE A 114 -21.16 -9.41 -22.71
CA ILE A 114 -21.55 -8.32 -21.83
C ILE A 114 -22.92 -8.66 -21.29
N GLU A 115 -23.03 -8.71 -19.97
CA GLU A 115 -24.30 -8.78 -19.27
C GLU A 115 -24.60 -7.39 -18.71
N SER A 116 -25.75 -6.83 -19.07
CA SER A 116 -26.18 -5.52 -18.61
C SER A 116 -27.35 -5.65 -17.62
N SER A 117 -27.26 -4.98 -16.48
CA SER A 117 -28.39 -4.83 -15.57
C SER A 117 -29.40 -3.79 -16.09
N SER A 118 -30.60 -3.79 -15.51
CA SER A 118 -31.58 -2.71 -15.71
C SER A 118 -31.05 -1.40 -15.11
N ALA A 119 -31.30 -0.28 -15.78
CA ALA A 119 -30.98 1.04 -15.24
C ALA A 119 -31.81 1.33 -13.98
N TRP A 120 -31.15 1.74 -12.91
CA TRP A 120 -31.77 2.12 -11.65
C TRP A 120 -31.85 3.63 -11.52
N HIS A 121 -33.00 4.14 -11.07
CA HIS A 121 -33.12 5.52 -10.61
C HIS A 121 -32.46 5.67 -9.24
N ALA A 122 -31.13 5.76 -9.26
CA ALA A 122 -30.31 5.88 -8.07
C ALA A 122 -30.37 7.29 -7.45
N HIS A 123 -30.51 8.31 -8.30
CA HIS A 123 -30.42 9.71 -7.89
C HIS A 123 -31.44 10.57 -8.64
N ASP A 124 -31.81 11.70 -8.04
CA ASP A 124 -32.76 12.66 -8.63
C ASP A 124 -32.05 13.70 -9.53
N GLN A 125 -30.73 13.76 -9.45
CA GLN A 125 -29.86 14.62 -10.26
C GLN A 125 -28.66 13.84 -10.81
N VAL A 126 -27.79 14.52 -11.55
CA VAL A 126 -26.61 13.94 -12.19
C VAL A 126 -25.73 13.18 -11.19
N VAL A 127 -25.37 11.94 -11.57
CA VAL A 127 -24.39 11.14 -10.83
C VAL A 127 -22.99 11.67 -11.12
N THR A 128 -22.43 12.42 -10.15
CA THR A 128 -21.14 13.10 -10.30
C THR A 128 -19.95 12.22 -9.96
N GLY A 129 -20.13 11.20 -9.13
CA GLY A 129 -19.05 10.30 -8.73
C GLY A 129 -19.53 8.88 -8.59
N LEU A 130 -18.71 7.94 -9.06
CA LEU A 130 -18.90 6.50 -8.90
C LEU A 130 -17.58 5.84 -8.56
N ARG A 131 -17.59 4.92 -7.60
CA ARG A 131 -16.40 4.16 -7.24
C ARG A 131 -16.73 2.75 -6.75
N TRP A 132 -16.16 1.77 -7.41
CA TRP A 132 -16.12 0.38 -6.94
C TRP A 132 -15.12 0.24 -5.79
N ALA A 133 -15.53 -0.54 -4.80
CA ALA A 133 -14.83 -0.87 -3.57
C ALA A 133 -14.91 -2.38 -3.30
N ILE A 134 -14.05 -2.84 -2.38
CA ILE A 134 -14.09 -4.13 -1.73
C ILE A 134 -14.16 -5.25 -2.76
N ASP A 135 -13.16 -5.21 -3.65
CA ASP A 135 -13.00 -6.09 -4.81
C ASP A 135 -14.29 -6.24 -5.63
N GLY A 136 -14.97 -5.13 -5.92
CA GLY A 136 -16.14 -5.10 -6.81
C GLY A 136 -17.47 -5.49 -6.15
N ASN A 137 -17.50 -5.68 -4.83
CA ASN A 137 -18.74 -6.03 -4.12
C ASN A 137 -19.55 -4.81 -3.68
N CYS A 138 -18.90 -3.66 -3.47
CA CYS A 138 -19.57 -2.42 -3.11
C CYS A 138 -19.35 -1.34 -4.16
N LEU A 139 -20.41 -0.62 -4.49
CA LEU A 139 -20.38 0.57 -5.34
C LEU A 139 -20.83 1.78 -4.53
N PHE A 140 -20.05 2.85 -4.54
CA PHE A 140 -20.44 4.12 -3.96
C PHE A 140 -20.80 5.09 -5.07
N SER A 141 -21.91 5.81 -4.89
CA SER A 141 -22.36 6.87 -5.78
C SER A 141 -22.56 8.19 -5.03
N CYS A 142 -22.28 9.31 -5.71
CA CYS A 142 -22.66 10.63 -5.22
C CYS A 142 -23.24 11.49 -6.35
N SER A 143 -24.11 12.41 -5.98
CA SER A 143 -24.92 13.20 -6.90
C SER A 143 -25.06 14.66 -6.49
N GLN A 144 -25.44 15.50 -7.45
CA GLN A 144 -25.82 16.89 -7.18
C GLN A 144 -27.10 17.03 -6.35
N ASP A 145 -27.83 15.94 -6.10
CA ASP A 145 -28.94 15.92 -5.13
C ASP A 145 -28.48 15.94 -3.65
N ASN A 146 -27.18 16.14 -3.43
CA ASN A 146 -26.51 16.14 -2.13
C ASN A 146 -26.46 14.77 -1.42
N SER A 147 -26.88 13.70 -2.08
CA SER A 147 -26.84 12.36 -1.51
C SER A 147 -25.56 11.61 -1.91
N THR A 148 -25.10 10.79 -0.97
CA THR A 148 -24.09 9.76 -1.19
C THR A 148 -24.76 8.43 -0.82
N ARG A 149 -24.70 7.45 -1.71
CA ARG A 149 -25.34 6.13 -1.52
C ARG A 149 -24.30 5.01 -1.65
N CYS A 150 -24.55 3.92 -0.94
CA CYS A 150 -23.79 2.68 -1.03
C CYS A 150 -24.70 1.61 -1.65
N TRP A 151 -24.12 0.81 -2.54
CA TRP A 151 -24.81 -0.27 -3.20
C TRP A 151 -24.02 -1.56 -3.03
N ILE A 152 -24.68 -2.62 -2.56
CA ILE A 152 -24.09 -3.95 -2.47
C ILE A 152 -24.47 -4.72 -3.73
N SER A 153 -23.47 -5.29 -4.40
CA SER A 153 -23.64 -6.06 -5.63
C SER A 153 -23.81 -7.55 -5.32
N HIS A 154 -25.00 -8.09 -5.62
CA HIS A 154 -25.32 -9.52 -5.52
C HIS A 154 -25.81 -10.04 -6.87
N GLU A 155 -25.08 -10.97 -7.50
CA GLU A 155 -25.53 -11.76 -8.67
C GLU A 155 -26.33 -10.93 -9.72
N ASN A 156 -25.77 -9.78 -10.12
CA ASN A 156 -26.32 -8.80 -11.09
C ASN A 156 -27.39 -7.82 -10.57
N HIS A 157 -27.63 -7.77 -9.27
CA HIS A 157 -28.52 -6.82 -8.60
C HIS A 157 -27.76 -5.89 -7.65
N LEU A 158 -28.18 -4.63 -7.58
CA LEU A 158 -27.75 -3.68 -6.57
C LEU A 158 -28.81 -3.53 -5.48
N GLU A 159 -28.38 -3.66 -4.24
CA GLU A 159 -29.19 -3.31 -3.08
C GLU A 159 -28.64 -2.04 -2.43
N GLU A 160 -29.52 -1.05 -2.23
CA GLU A 160 -29.14 0.17 -1.52
C GLU A 160 -28.89 -0.12 -0.05
N PHE A 161 -27.74 0.29 0.44
CA PHE A 161 -27.35 0.18 1.84
C PHE A 161 -27.13 1.57 2.43
N PHE A 162 -27.66 1.81 3.62
CA PHE A 162 -27.56 3.11 4.29
C PHE A 162 -26.16 3.31 4.89
N LEU A 163 -25.46 4.34 4.41
CA LEU A 163 -24.19 4.79 4.98
C LEU A 163 -24.41 5.34 6.40
N HIS A 164 -24.03 4.56 7.41
CA HIS A 164 -23.95 5.01 8.80
C HIS A 164 -22.54 5.51 9.11
N SER A 165 -22.40 6.82 9.34
CA SER A 165 -21.14 7.40 9.83
C SER A 165 -21.03 7.23 11.34
N GLU A 166 -20.80 6.01 11.80
CA GLU A 166 -20.68 5.72 13.25
C GLU A 166 -19.25 5.28 13.61
N PHE A 167 -18.36 6.28 13.70
CA PHE A 167 -17.41 6.30 14.81
C PHE A 167 -18.02 7.23 15.86
N SER A 168 -18.82 6.64 16.74
CA SER A 168 -19.51 7.36 17.81
C SER A 168 -18.47 7.92 18.79
N GLU A 169 -17.95 9.11 18.50
CA GLU A 169 -17.41 10.11 19.43
C GLU A 169 -16.71 11.29 18.73
N LEU A 170 -16.44 11.23 17.40
CA LEU A 170 -15.98 12.39 16.61
C LEU A 170 -17.12 13.35 16.19
N ARG A 171 -18.16 13.50 17.02
CA ARG A 171 -19.21 14.53 16.84
C ARG A 171 -18.68 15.90 17.27
N GLU A 172 -17.70 16.44 16.55
CA GLU A 172 -17.34 17.86 16.65
C GLU A 172 -17.77 18.69 15.43
N SER A 173 -18.39 18.08 14.42
CA SER A 173 -18.85 18.81 13.23
C SER A 173 -20.37 18.95 13.19
N GLU A 174 -20.84 20.16 12.86
CA GLU A 174 -22.19 20.37 12.34
C GLU A 174 -22.49 19.33 11.25
N ASP A 175 -23.74 18.87 11.21
CA ASP A 175 -24.23 17.95 10.20
C ASP A 175 -24.10 18.61 8.81
N LEU A 176 -23.02 18.29 8.09
CA LEU A 176 -22.68 18.92 6.82
C LEU A 176 -23.78 18.71 5.78
N SER A 177 -24.63 17.69 5.92
CA SER A 177 -25.80 17.50 5.06
C SER A 177 -26.79 18.68 5.12
N LYS A 178 -26.77 19.47 6.20
CA LYS A 178 -27.64 20.65 6.39
C LYS A 178 -27.08 21.93 5.80
N VAL A 179 -25.76 22.01 5.62
CA VAL A 179 -25.06 23.21 5.14
C VAL A 179 -24.54 23.02 3.70
N SER A 180 -24.57 21.79 3.19
CA SER A 180 -24.19 21.46 1.80
C SER A 180 -25.40 21.40 0.88
N ASP A 181 -25.16 21.67 -0.40
CA ASP A 181 -26.19 21.67 -1.44
C ASP A 181 -25.94 20.63 -2.54
N ARG A 182 -24.68 20.24 -2.82
CA ARG A 182 -24.32 19.31 -3.91
C ARG A 182 -23.06 18.50 -3.61
N CYS A 183 -23.00 17.27 -4.12
CA CYS A 183 -21.76 16.50 -4.22
C CYS A 183 -21.17 16.63 -5.65
N TYR A 184 -19.83 16.65 -5.76
CA TYR A 184 -19.12 16.70 -7.05
C TYR A 184 -18.26 15.49 -7.35
N GLY A 185 -17.95 14.69 -6.33
CA GLY A 185 -17.09 13.54 -6.49
C GLY A 185 -16.87 12.81 -5.18
N LEU A 186 -16.41 11.57 -5.31
CA LEU A 186 -16.04 10.72 -4.19
C LEU A 186 -14.79 9.92 -4.53
N THR A 187 -13.99 9.58 -3.53
CA THR A 187 -12.87 8.66 -3.65
C THR A 187 -12.72 7.82 -2.39
N LEU A 188 -12.19 6.61 -2.54
CA LEU A 188 -11.87 5.74 -1.43
C LEU A 188 -10.44 5.96 -0.95
N SER A 189 -10.23 5.72 0.34
CA SER A 189 -8.89 5.56 0.88
C SER A 189 -8.24 4.26 0.35
N PRO A 190 -6.91 4.15 0.33
CA PRO A 190 -6.23 3.00 -0.28
C PRO A 190 -6.58 1.64 0.35
N GLY A 191 -6.78 1.60 1.66
CA GLY A 191 -7.28 0.45 2.41
C GLY A 191 -8.80 0.32 2.37
N GLU A 192 -9.53 1.27 1.78
CA GLU A 192 -11.00 1.24 1.65
C GLU A 192 -11.74 1.28 2.99
N GLU A 193 -11.16 1.93 4.00
CA GLU A 193 -11.77 2.18 5.31
C GLU A 193 -12.52 3.53 5.40
N ILE A 194 -12.21 4.46 4.49
CA ILE A 194 -12.76 5.82 4.45
C ILE A 194 -13.19 6.18 3.03
N ILE A 195 -14.30 6.92 2.93
CA ILE A 195 -14.71 7.64 1.73
C ILE A 195 -14.46 9.13 1.94
N ALA A 196 -13.79 9.78 0.99
CA ALA A 196 -13.73 11.22 0.90
C ALA A 196 -14.75 11.71 -0.13
N VAL A 197 -15.69 12.56 0.28
CA VAL A 197 -16.72 13.15 -0.57
C VAL A 197 -16.50 14.65 -0.66
N VAL A 198 -16.51 15.19 -1.88
CA VAL A 198 -16.41 16.63 -2.11
C VAL A 198 -17.81 17.22 -2.22
N ARG A 199 -18.14 18.13 -1.30
CA ARG A 199 -19.42 18.85 -1.26
C ARG A 199 -19.25 20.35 -1.45
N SER A 200 -20.16 21.01 -2.14
CA SER A 200 -20.32 22.47 -2.01
C SER A 200 -21.14 22.81 -0.78
N LEU A 201 -20.92 24.02 -0.28
CA LEU A 201 -21.69 24.61 0.80
C LEU A 201 -22.75 25.54 0.20
N ASP A 202 -23.96 25.52 0.77
CA ASP A 202 -25.01 26.47 0.42
C ASP A 202 -24.59 27.88 0.86
N LEU A 203 -24.34 28.73 -0.14
CA LEU A 203 -23.90 30.11 0.07
C LEU A 203 -24.91 30.94 0.87
N ASN A 204 -26.20 30.54 0.89
CA ASN A 204 -27.24 31.24 1.65
C ASN A 204 -27.17 30.94 3.15
N LEU A 205 -26.60 29.79 3.53
CA LEU A 205 -26.46 29.36 4.92
C LEU A 205 -25.13 29.81 5.54
N LEU A 206 -24.16 30.19 4.71
CA LEU A 206 -22.84 30.66 5.16
C LEU A 206 -22.84 32.15 5.52
N ASN A 207 -21.93 32.52 6.43
CA ASN A 207 -21.70 33.92 6.76
C ASN A 207 -21.15 34.70 5.54
N GLN A 208 -21.92 35.68 5.07
CA GLN A 208 -21.62 36.45 3.86
C GLN A 208 -20.31 37.26 3.92
N MET A 209 -19.87 37.69 5.11
CA MET A 209 -18.67 38.51 5.26
C MET A 209 -17.38 37.69 5.35
N TYR A 210 -17.43 36.50 5.96
CA TYR A 210 -16.25 35.72 6.29
C TYR A 210 -16.15 34.39 5.52
N GLN A 211 -17.24 33.62 5.44
CA GLN A 211 -17.22 32.25 4.94
C GLN A 211 -17.47 32.18 3.44
N VAL A 212 -18.46 32.93 2.91
CA VAL A 212 -18.82 32.91 1.47
C VAL A 212 -17.64 33.25 0.53
N ARG A 213 -16.69 34.07 1.00
CA ARG A 213 -15.52 34.47 0.21
C ARG A 213 -14.42 33.41 0.16
N THR A 214 -14.36 32.51 1.14
CA THR A 214 -13.20 31.64 1.39
C THR A 214 -13.55 30.14 1.39
N GLN A 215 -14.75 29.76 1.83
CA GLN A 215 -15.21 28.38 1.98
C GLN A 215 -16.26 28.06 0.91
N LYS A 216 -15.80 27.59 -0.26
CA LYS A 216 -16.67 27.22 -1.40
C LYS A 216 -17.04 25.74 -1.44
N ALA A 217 -16.20 24.90 -0.84
CA ALA A 217 -16.37 23.46 -0.83
C ALA A 217 -15.70 22.86 0.41
N VAL A 218 -16.17 21.70 0.84
CA VAL A 218 -15.65 20.93 1.94
C VAL A 218 -15.42 19.49 1.46
N VAL A 219 -14.36 18.88 1.98
CA VAL A 219 -14.13 17.44 1.83
C VAL A 219 -14.60 16.79 3.12
N GLU A 220 -15.68 16.01 3.03
CA GLU A 220 -16.16 15.19 4.14
C GLU A 220 -15.47 13.82 4.08
N PHE A 221 -14.97 13.36 5.23
CA PHE A 221 -14.44 12.00 5.39
C PHE A 221 -15.45 11.15 6.15
N ILE A 222 -15.96 10.11 5.50
CA ILE A 222 -16.92 9.16 6.06
C ILE A 222 -16.19 7.85 6.33
N TRP A 223 -16.19 7.41 7.59
CA TRP A 223 -15.64 6.12 7.97
C TRP A 223 -16.63 5.00 7.64
N ILE A 224 -16.17 4.01 6.86
CA ILE A 224 -17.00 2.90 6.37
C ILE A 224 -16.57 1.53 6.91
N GLY A 225 -15.42 1.44 7.59
CA GLY A 225 -14.94 0.17 8.14
C GLY A 225 -15.85 -0.46 9.20
N GLY A 226 -16.77 0.31 9.80
CA GLY A 226 -17.79 -0.21 10.70
C GLY A 226 -19.03 -0.76 10.01
N GLN A 227 -19.08 -0.83 8.69
CA GLN A 227 -20.22 -1.36 7.94
C GLN A 227 -19.87 -2.73 7.38
N PHE A 228 -20.71 -3.73 7.62
CA PHE A 228 -20.51 -5.07 7.08
C PHE A 228 -20.76 -5.09 5.58
N VAL A 229 -19.75 -5.45 4.80
CA VAL A 229 -19.85 -5.58 3.33
C VAL A 229 -19.88 -7.05 2.87
N GLY A 230 -20.21 -8.00 3.77
CA GLY A 230 -20.64 -9.32 3.32
C GLY A 230 -19.60 -10.19 2.64
N ILE A 231 -18.30 -9.94 2.83
CA ILE A 231 -17.25 -10.88 2.40
C ILE A 231 -16.81 -11.69 3.61
N PRO A 232 -17.13 -13.00 3.67
CA PRO A 232 -16.33 -13.89 4.50
C PRO A 232 -14.93 -13.86 3.89
N LEU A 233 -13.98 -13.22 4.60
CA LEU A 233 -12.59 -13.66 4.54
C LEU A 233 -12.63 -15.18 4.69
N ASP A 234 -11.94 -15.92 3.82
CA ASP A 234 -11.75 -17.39 3.88
C ASP A 234 -12.05 -17.91 5.28
N GLY A 235 -12.91 -18.93 5.42
CA GLY A 235 -13.49 -19.48 6.67
C GLY A 235 -12.53 -19.87 7.81
N SER A 236 -11.29 -19.42 7.75
CA SER A 236 -10.26 -19.33 8.77
C SER A 236 -10.50 -18.28 9.87
N ILE A 237 -11.32 -17.24 9.66
CA ILE A 237 -11.62 -16.25 10.71
C ILE A 237 -13.14 -16.04 10.80
N ASP A 238 -13.83 -17.09 11.23
CA ASP A 238 -15.19 -16.97 11.75
C ASP A 238 -15.13 -16.20 13.06
N ILE A 239 -15.50 -14.93 13.03
CA ILE A 239 -15.96 -14.27 14.24
C ILE A 239 -17.47 -14.23 14.18
N CYS A 240 -18.05 -15.27 14.79
CA CYS A 240 -19.40 -15.79 14.60
C CYS A 240 -20.57 -14.80 14.62
N SER A 241 -21.54 -15.13 13.75
CA SER A 241 -23.02 -15.06 13.78
C SER A 241 -23.76 -13.86 14.44
N PRO A 242 -24.81 -13.33 13.78
CA PRO A 242 -25.54 -12.12 14.19
C PRO A 242 -26.59 -12.33 15.31
N GLN A 243 -26.55 -13.42 16.09
CA GLN A 243 -27.71 -13.78 16.92
C GLN A 243 -27.76 -13.23 18.35
N SER A 244 -26.74 -12.53 18.83
CA SER A 244 -26.82 -11.87 20.14
C SER A 244 -25.64 -10.93 20.40
N ALA A 245 -25.70 -9.67 19.98
CA ALA A 245 -24.71 -8.69 20.41
C ALA A 245 -25.28 -7.26 20.26
N ASP A 246 -25.17 -6.44 21.30
CA ASP A 246 -25.50 -5.00 21.26
C ASP A 246 -24.90 -4.32 20.03
N LEU A 247 -25.58 -3.31 19.44
CA LEU A 247 -25.14 -2.60 18.22
C LEU A 247 -23.66 -2.15 18.25
N SER A 248 -23.13 -1.80 19.43
CA SER A 248 -21.72 -1.41 19.60
C SER A 248 -20.75 -2.57 19.38
N SER A 249 -21.11 -3.78 19.79
CA SER A 249 -20.27 -4.98 19.68
C SER A 249 -20.26 -5.53 18.26
N SER A 250 -21.39 -5.48 17.54
CA SER A 250 -21.45 -5.84 16.11
C SER A 250 -20.62 -4.87 15.24
N ASN A 251 -20.67 -3.57 15.53
CA ASN A 251 -19.84 -2.57 14.84
C ASN A 251 -18.33 -2.84 14.99
N LEU A 252 -17.85 -3.14 16.21
CA LEU A 252 -16.43 -3.49 16.43
C LEU A 252 -16.01 -4.74 15.65
N MET A 253 -16.91 -5.72 15.54
CA MET A 253 -16.63 -6.94 14.78
C MET A 253 -16.47 -6.67 13.28
N TRP A 254 -17.27 -5.76 12.74
CA TRP A 254 -17.17 -5.32 11.34
C TRP A 254 -15.88 -4.55 11.09
N TRP A 255 -15.50 -3.64 12.01
CA TRP A 255 -14.19 -2.98 11.99
C TRP A 255 -13.04 -3.99 11.95
N GLY A 256 -13.08 -5.00 12.83
CA GLY A 256 -12.06 -6.05 12.83
C GLY A 256 -11.95 -6.78 11.49
N SER A 257 -13.09 -7.16 10.92
CA SER A 257 -13.13 -7.91 9.66
C SER A 257 -12.64 -7.09 8.46
N ASN A 258 -13.08 -5.84 8.34
CA ASN A 258 -12.67 -4.93 7.27
C ASN A 258 -11.18 -4.62 7.35
N ILE A 259 -10.65 -4.33 8.54
CA ILE A 259 -9.22 -4.09 8.74
C ILE A 259 -8.38 -5.31 8.34
N LEU A 260 -8.79 -6.53 8.73
CA LEU A 260 -8.07 -7.75 8.35
C LEU A 260 -8.08 -7.97 6.84
N TRP A 261 -9.22 -7.70 6.19
CA TRP A 261 -9.34 -7.74 4.74
C TRP A 261 -8.40 -6.75 4.06
N SER A 262 -8.37 -5.52 4.55
CA SER A 262 -7.48 -4.45 4.10
C SER A 262 -6.01 -4.85 4.27
N LEU A 263 -5.63 -5.44 5.40
CA LEU A 263 -4.27 -5.93 5.62
C LEU A 263 -3.89 -7.07 4.67
N LYS A 264 -4.78 -8.04 4.42
CA LYS A 264 -4.58 -9.13 3.44
C LYS A 264 -4.37 -8.57 2.03
N LYS A 265 -5.13 -7.54 1.65
CA LYS A 265 -4.97 -6.83 0.36
C LYS A 265 -3.56 -6.28 0.17
N TYR A 266 -2.94 -5.78 1.25
CA TYR A 266 -1.57 -5.24 1.20
C TYR A 266 -0.48 -6.31 1.22
N GLU A 267 -0.80 -7.60 1.40
CA GLU A 267 0.18 -8.68 1.22
C GLU A 267 0.61 -8.84 -0.25
N ASN A 268 -0.21 -8.37 -1.20
CA ASN A 268 0.18 -8.31 -2.60
C ASN A 268 1.33 -7.29 -2.79
N VAL A 269 2.43 -7.79 -3.34
CA VAL A 269 3.67 -7.06 -3.59
C VAL A 269 3.49 -5.91 -4.59
N GLU A 270 2.59 -6.06 -5.57
CA GLU A 270 2.32 -5.03 -6.58
C GLU A 270 1.65 -3.78 -5.99
N LYS A 271 0.91 -3.94 -4.89
CA LYS A 271 0.26 -2.81 -4.21
C LYS A 271 1.29 -2.02 -3.40
N ARG A 272 1.22 -0.70 -3.43
CA ARG A 272 2.06 0.16 -2.56
C ARG A 272 1.53 0.13 -1.12
N LEU A 273 2.43 0.16 -0.14
CA LEU A 273 2.05 0.22 1.29
C LEU A 273 1.62 1.64 1.68
N VAL A 274 0.33 1.93 1.56
CA VAL A 274 -0.28 3.21 1.93
C VAL A 274 -1.38 2.97 2.98
N LEU A 275 -0.96 2.66 4.21
CA LEU A 275 -1.81 2.19 5.31
C LEU A 275 -2.33 3.29 6.26
N TRP A 276 -2.36 4.56 5.84
CA TRP A 276 -2.64 5.66 6.77
C TRP A 276 -4.06 5.58 7.37
N ASP A 277 -5.02 5.11 6.58
CA ASP A 277 -6.42 4.92 6.93
C ASP A 277 -6.60 3.78 7.93
N VAL A 278 -6.02 2.62 7.63
CA VAL A 278 -6.00 1.44 8.52
C VAL A 278 -5.29 1.77 9.84
N VAL A 279 -4.15 2.46 9.78
CA VAL A 279 -3.41 2.89 10.98
C VAL A 279 -4.22 3.87 11.80
N ALA A 280 -4.91 4.83 11.17
CA ALA A 280 -5.76 5.78 11.88
C ALA A 280 -6.96 5.08 12.54
N ALA A 281 -7.63 4.14 11.86
CA ALA A 281 -8.69 3.32 12.44
C ALA A 281 -8.19 2.53 13.67
N LEU A 282 -7.06 1.84 13.53
CA LEU A 282 -6.44 1.06 14.61
C LEU A 282 -5.99 1.95 15.79
N GLN A 283 -5.48 3.15 15.52
CA GLN A 283 -5.12 4.12 16.56
C GLN A 283 -6.35 4.62 17.33
N GLU A 284 -7.50 4.76 16.67
CA GLU A 284 -8.73 5.13 17.35
C GLU A 284 -9.31 3.95 18.15
N LEU A 285 -9.30 2.74 17.58
CA LEU A 285 -9.65 1.50 18.31
C LEU A 285 -8.76 1.29 19.54
N LYS A 286 -7.50 1.73 19.50
CA LYS A 286 -6.61 1.70 20.67
C LYS A 286 -7.14 2.55 21.82
N LYS A 287 -7.80 3.68 21.53
CA LYS A 287 -8.39 4.58 22.53
C LYS A 287 -9.74 4.06 23.02
N THR A 288 -10.59 3.62 22.09
CA THR A 288 -11.98 3.25 22.38
C THR A 288 -12.14 1.82 22.89
N ALA A 289 -11.40 0.86 22.34
CA ALA A 289 -11.52 -0.57 22.64
C ALA A 289 -10.15 -1.30 22.63
N PRO A 290 -9.23 -0.97 23.57
CA PRO A 290 -7.86 -1.50 23.56
C PRO A 290 -7.78 -3.03 23.69
N ALA A 291 -8.64 -3.67 24.49
CA ALA A 291 -8.63 -5.13 24.65
C ALA A 291 -9.05 -5.88 23.37
N PHE A 292 -10.01 -5.30 22.63
CA PHE A 292 -10.42 -5.82 21.32
C PHE A 292 -9.28 -5.68 20.32
N LEU A 293 -8.64 -4.50 20.27
CA LEU A 293 -7.49 -4.25 19.41
C LEU A 293 -6.34 -5.23 19.68
N GLU A 294 -5.99 -5.48 20.94
CA GLU A 294 -4.92 -6.42 21.30
C GLU A 294 -5.25 -7.83 20.79
N THR A 295 -6.50 -8.28 20.97
CA THR A 295 -6.95 -9.59 20.48
C THR A 295 -6.92 -9.68 18.95
N LEU A 296 -7.38 -8.64 18.27
CA LEU A 296 -7.42 -8.55 16.80
C LEU A 296 -6.02 -8.57 16.18
N VAL A 297 -5.10 -7.75 16.71
CA VAL A 297 -3.73 -7.67 16.16
C VAL A 297 -2.94 -8.93 16.53
N HIS A 298 -3.18 -9.52 17.70
CA HIS A 298 -2.57 -10.80 18.05
C HIS A 298 -3.07 -11.94 17.16
N SER A 299 -4.38 -12.03 16.90
CA SER A 299 -4.93 -13.07 16.01
C SER A 299 -4.43 -12.92 14.58
N TRP A 300 -4.38 -11.69 14.07
CA TRP A 300 -3.76 -11.36 12.78
C TRP A 300 -2.29 -11.78 12.73
N ALA A 301 -1.50 -11.39 13.75
CA ALA A 301 -0.09 -11.75 13.81
C ALA A 301 0.09 -13.27 13.83
N SER A 302 -0.70 -14.01 14.62
CA SER A 302 -0.70 -15.47 14.60
C SER A 302 -1.02 -16.05 13.22
N ALA A 303 -2.03 -15.52 12.53
CA ALA A 303 -2.37 -15.94 11.17
C ALA A 303 -1.25 -15.68 10.15
N LEU A 304 -0.47 -14.61 10.30
CA LEU A 304 0.69 -14.35 9.44
C LEU A 304 1.76 -15.46 9.52
N PHE A 305 1.93 -16.07 10.69
CA PHE A 305 2.95 -17.10 10.96
C PHE A 305 2.43 -18.54 10.83
N ALA A 306 1.12 -18.76 10.74
CA ALA A 306 0.51 -20.10 10.74
C ALA A 306 0.71 -20.90 9.43
N GLY A 307 1.16 -20.28 8.33
CA GLY A 307 1.16 -20.91 7.00
C GLY A 307 -0.26 -21.20 6.48
N ASP A 308 -0.40 -21.58 5.21
CA ASP A 308 -1.71 -21.86 4.57
C ASP A 308 -2.38 -23.16 5.06
N SER A 309 -1.93 -23.75 6.18
CA SER A 309 -2.59 -24.91 6.76
C SER A 309 -3.85 -24.49 7.53
N GLN A 310 -4.99 -24.80 6.92
CA GLN A 310 -6.32 -24.72 7.53
C GLN A 310 -6.31 -25.35 8.94
N CYS A 311 -6.51 -24.50 9.96
CA CYS A 311 -6.93 -24.78 11.34
C CYS A 311 -5.98 -24.12 12.37
N VAL A 312 -6.46 -23.09 13.05
CA VAL A 312 -5.82 -22.59 14.27
C VAL A 312 -6.88 -22.44 15.36
N SER A 313 -6.81 -23.30 16.37
CA SER A 313 -7.48 -23.11 17.66
C SER A 313 -6.78 -21.99 18.43
N ILE A 314 -7.56 -21.00 18.90
CA ILE A 314 -7.13 -19.73 19.51
C ILE A 314 -6.42 -19.89 20.88
N THR A 315 -6.29 -21.10 21.41
CA THR A 315 -5.70 -21.32 22.72
C THR A 315 -4.24 -21.76 22.64
N ALA A 316 -3.35 -20.82 22.95
CA ALA A 316 -1.95 -21.01 23.35
C ALA A 316 -0.95 -21.43 22.26
N GLN A 317 -0.81 -20.64 21.18
CA GLN A 317 0.48 -20.57 20.49
C GLN A 317 1.41 -19.64 21.26
N SER A 318 2.39 -20.24 21.95
CA SER A 318 3.42 -19.51 22.69
C SER A 318 4.26 -18.62 21.75
N SER A 319 4.69 -17.45 22.23
CA SER A 319 5.55 -16.48 21.52
C SER A 319 6.79 -17.08 20.85
N ARG A 320 7.31 -18.20 21.39
CA ARG A 320 8.43 -18.95 20.82
C ARG A 320 8.14 -19.47 19.41
N SER A 321 6.90 -19.89 19.13
CA SER A 321 6.51 -20.39 17.81
C SER A 321 6.54 -19.32 16.71
N MET A 322 6.29 -18.04 17.03
CA MET A 322 6.31 -16.95 16.04
C MET A 322 7.73 -16.60 15.61
N HIS A 323 8.67 -16.59 16.57
CA HIS A 323 10.08 -16.32 16.27
C HIS A 323 10.69 -17.38 15.35
N ASP A 324 10.38 -18.65 15.58
CA ASP A 324 10.87 -19.77 14.77
C ASP A 324 10.31 -19.76 13.34
N MET A 325 9.12 -19.17 13.14
CA MET A 325 8.45 -19.09 11.84
C MET A 325 8.79 -17.82 11.03
N MET A 326 9.40 -16.78 11.63
CA MET A 326 9.78 -15.55 10.92
C MET A 326 10.62 -15.79 9.65
N PRO A 327 11.59 -16.73 9.65
CA PRO A 327 12.37 -17.02 8.47
C PRO A 327 11.53 -17.63 7.33
N HIS A 328 10.30 -18.05 7.60
CA HIS A 328 9.37 -18.61 6.62
C HIS A 328 8.28 -17.64 6.14
N VAL A 329 8.26 -16.41 6.66
CA VAL A 329 7.27 -15.39 6.30
C VAL A 329 7.83 -14.45 5.24
N SER A 330 7.02 -14.05 4.25
CA SER A 330 7.44 -13.12 3.19
C SER A 330 7.89 -11.77 3.76
N SER A 331 8.86 -11.11 3.10
CA SER A 331 9.35 -9.79 3.55
C SER A 331 8.22 -8.76 3.60
N ARG A 332 7.23 -8.90 2.70
CA ARG A 332 6.05 -8.06 2.65
C ARG A 332 5.18 -8.16 3.90
N LYS A 333 4.94 -9.36 4.40
CA LYS A 333 4.22 -9.59 5.67
C LYS A 333 4.98 -9.02 6.87
N LEU A 334 6.31 -9.15 6.89
CA LEU A 334 7.16 -8.55 7.93
C LEU A 334 7.14 -7.01 7.89
N HIS A 335 7.09 -6.41 6.69
CA HIS A 335 6.93 -4.95 6.54
C HIS A 335 5.60 -4.46 7.14
N LEU A 336 4.49 -5.17 6.87
CA LEU A 336 3.19 -4.87 7.46
C LEU A 336 3.24 -4.94 8.99
N LEU A 337 3.79 -6.04 9.53
CA LEU A 337 3.98 -6.22 10.96
C LEU A 337 4.76 -5.05 11.57
N ASN A 338 5.86 -4.63 10.95
CA ASN A 338 6.68 -3.53 11.46
C ASN A 338 5.94 -2.19 11.46
N ILE A 339 5.08 -1.92 10.46
CA ILE A 339 4.24 -0.72 10.44
C ILE A 339 3.26 -0.74 11.61
N ILE A 340 2.53 -1.84 11.80
CA ILE A 340 1.52 -1.96 12.85
C ILE A 340 2.16 -1.90 14.24
N CYS A 341 3.26 -2.63 14.48
CA CYS A 341 4.00 -2.57 15.73
C CYS A 341 4.45 -1.14 16.05
N ARG A 342 5.04 -0.42 15.09
CA ARG A 342 5.58 0.94 15.31
C ARG A 342 4.48 1.99 15.46
N LYS A 343 3.44 1.95 14.62
CA LYS A 343 2.46 3.03 14.54
C LYS A 343 1.24 2.83 15.44
N VAL A 344 0.89 1.59 15.74
CA VAL A 344 -0.30 1.25 16.53
C VAL A 344 0.12 0.78 17.92
N MET A 345 0.86 -0.33 18.04
CA MET A 345 1.09 -0.97 19.34
C MET A 345 2.07 -0.18 20.23
N LEU A 346 3.23 0.20 19.70
CA LEU A 346 4.27 0.94 20.45
C LEU A 346 4.05 2.47 20.41
N GLY A 347 3.34 2.96 19.39
CA GLY A 347 3.14 4.39 19.16
C GLY A 347 4.44 5.15 18.83
N ASN A 348 4.37 6.49 18.80
CA ASN A 348 5.52 7.35 18.46
C ASN A 348 6.64 7.34 19.53
N HIS A 349 6.48 6.64 20.66
CA HIS A 349 7.50 6.50 21.70
C HIS A 349 8.75 5.72 21.22
N ALA A 350 8.67 4.97 20.12
CA ALA A 350 9.79 4.26 19.52
C ALA A 350 10.80 5.13 18.74
N ARG A 351 10.70 6.47 18.82
CA ARG A 351 11.67 7.40 18.20
C ARG A 351 12.96 7.58 19.00
N HIS A 352 13.05 7.02 20.20
CA HIS A 352 14.23 7.18 21.05
C HIS A 352 14.89 5.84 21.31
N GLY A 353 16.22 5.85 21.21
CA GLY A 353 17.08 4.71 21.47
C GLY A 353 16.95 4.18 22.91
N PRO A 354 17.82 3.24 23.29
CA PRO A 354 17.71 2.55 24.57
C PRO A 354 17.87 3.55 25.73
N GLY A 355 16.77 3.99 26.35
CA GLY A 355 16.83 4.92 27.48
C GLY A 355 15.63 5.82 27.78
N ALA A 356 14.43 5.60 27.21
CA ALA A 356 13.23 6.36 27.61
C ALA A 356 12.43 5.57 28.67
N GLY A 357 12.31 6.15 29.86
CA GLY A 357 11.78 5.50 31.07
C GLY A 357 10.34 4.99 30.95
N ASN A 358 10.13 3.83 31.57
CA ASN A 358 8.87 3.11 31.72
C ASN A 358 7.79 3.99 32.33
N ASN A 359 6.63 4.06 31.67
CA ASN A 359 5.38 4.25 32.37
C ASN A 359 4.26 3.47 31.66
N SER A 360 3.77 2.46 32.39
CA SER A 360 2.53 1.67 32.26
C SER A 360 2.34 0.70 31.07
N ASN A 361 2.06 -0.57 31.45
CA ASN A 361 1.85 -1.81 30.67
C ASN A 361 3.10 -2.53 30.13
N ASP A 362 4.03 -2.91 31.02
CA ASP A 362 5.30 -3.61 30.70
C ASP A 362 5.10 -4.88 29.84
N GLY A 363 4.20 -5.80 30.20
CA GLY A 363 4.17 -7.13 29.55
C GLY A 363 3.78 -7.16 28.07
N THR A 364 2.75 -6.41 27.66
CA THR A 364 2.26 -6.43 26.26
C THR A 364 3.12 -5.54 25.36
N THR A 365 3.61 -4.41 25.86
CA THR A 365 4.54 -3.54 25.13
C THR A 365 5.90 -4.20 24.94
N ASP A 366 6.37 -4.98 25.93
CA ASP A 366 7.57 -5.81 25.82
C ASP A 366 7.43 -6.91 24.76
N PHE A 367 6.25 -7.52 24.65
CA PHE A 367 5.98 -8.51 23.59
C PHE A 367 6.11 -7.89 22.19
N TRP A 368 5.40 -6.78 21.93
CA TRP A 368 5.43 -6.13 20.61
C TRP A 368 6.78 -5.51 20.27
N SER A 369 7.53 -5.03 21.26
CA SER A 369 8.89 -4.52 21.05
C SER A 369 9.85 -5.66 20.70
N THR A 370 9.75 -6.80 21.39
CA THR A 370 10.54 -8.01 21.09
C THR A 370 10.23 -8.54 19.69
N LEU A 371 8.95 -8.60 19.32
CA LEU A 371 8.52 -9.05 17.99
C LEU A 371 9.01 -8.11 16.88
N LEU A 372 8.96 -6.78 17.10
CA LEU A 372 9.49 -5.80 16.16
C LEU A 372 11.01 -5.95 15.98
N VAL A 373 11.76 -6.12 17.06
CA VAL A 373 13.22 -6.31 17.01
C VAL A 373 13.57 -7.60 16.25
N ALA A 374 12.85 -8.69 16.49
CA ALA A 374 13.05 -9.94 15.78
C ALA A 374 12.77 -9.79 14.27
N SER A 375 11.65 -9.17 13.90
CA SER A 375 11.28 -8.90 12.50
C SER A 375 12.30 -8.00 11.79
N GLU A 376 12.76 -6.92 12.43
CA GLU A 376 13.80 -6.06 11.87
C GLU A 376 15.15 -6.77 11.76
N THR A 377 15.47 -7.70 12.66
CA THR A 377 16.68 -8.51 12.57
C THR A 377 16.62 -9.47 11.37
N GLU A 378 15.50 -10.16 11.18
CA GLU A 378 15.27 -11.05 10.03
C GLU A 378 15.31 -10.28 8.69
N LEU A 379 14.65 -9.12 8.59
CA LEU A 379 14.73 -8.28 7.39
C LEU A 379 16.15 -7.76 7.13
N ARG A 380 16.93 -7.50 8.19
CA ARG A 380 18.33 -7.13 8.09
C ARG A 380 19.19 -8.29 7.59
N GLU A 381 18.96 -9.51 8.07
CA GLU A 381 19.63 -10.71 7.56
C GLU A 381 19.35 -10.91 6.07
N ARG A 382 18.09 -10.74 5.63
CA ARG A 382 17.72 -10.82 4.21
C ARG A 382 18.40 -9.74 3.37
N LEU A 383 18.50 -8.52 3.87
CA LEU A 383 19.21 -7.42 3.22
C LEU A 383 20.70 -7.73 3.03
N VAL A 384 21.35 -8.25 4.08
CA VAL A 384 22.77 -8.61 4.04
C VAL A 384 22.99 -9.81 3.11
N GLY A 385 22.15 -10.85 3.20
CA GLY A 385 22.19 -12.00 2.31
C GLY A 385 22.00 -11.64 0.85
N PHE A 386 21.01 -10.78 0.55
CA PHE A 386 20.79 -10.25 -0.80
C PHE A 386 22.02 -9.50 -1.32
N THR A 387 22.61 -8.64 -0.48
CA THR A 387 23.80 -7.86 -0.83
C THR A 387 24.99 -8.76 -1.12
N PHE A 388 25.27 -9.74 -0.26
CA PHE A 388 26.37 -10.67 -0.47
C PHE A 388 26.17 -11.55 -1.69
N ALA A 389 24.95 -12.08 -1.90
CA ALA A 389 24.63 -12.86 -3.09
C ALA A 389 24.79 -12.02 -4.37
N ALA A 390 24.42 -10.73 -4.36
CA ALA A 390 24.64 -9.81 -5.46
C ALA A 390 26.14 -9.61 -5.76
N VAL A 391 26.98 -9.47 -4.73
CA VAL A 391 28.45 -9.37 -4.88
C VAL A 391 29.04 -10.64 -5.48
N VAL A 392 28.66 -11.82 -4.95
CA VAL A 392 29.14 -13.11 -5.43
C VAL A 392 28.73 -13.34 -6.89
N LYS A 393 27.47 -13.04 -7.24
CA LYS A 393 27.00 -13.13 -8.63
C LYS A 393 27.78 -12.20 -9.56
N ARG A 394 27.99 -10.95 -9.16
CA ARG A 394 28.69 -9.95 -9.98
C ARG A 394 30.16 -10.32 -10.19
N THR A 395 30.84 -10.80 -9.15
CA THR A 395 32.22 -11.28 -9.27
C THR A 395 32.32 -12.48 -10.19
N ALA A 396 31.39 -13.45 -10.10
CA ALA A 396 31.31 -14.56 -11.06
C ALA A 396 31.07 -14.08 -12.51
N CYS A 397 30.18 -13.10 -12.72
CA CYS A 397 29.92 -12.51 -14.04
C CYS A 397 31.15 -11.80 -14.64
N LEU A 398 31.95 -11.12 -13.81
CA LEU A 398 33.21 -10.50 -14.22
C LEU A 398 34.24 -11.54 -14.66
N PHE A 399 34.34 -12.67 -13.95
CA PHE A 399 35.21 -13.78 -14.35
C PHE A 399 34.77 -14.42 -15.68
N ASN A 400 33.46 -14.47 -15.94
CA ASN A 400 32.90 -15.07 -17.16
C ASN A 400 32.81 -14.10 -18.36
N GLY A 401 33.32 -12.86 -18.25
CA GLY A 401 33.33 -11.89 -19.35
C GLY A 401 31.96 -11.32 -19.73
N THR A 402 30.95 -11.45 -18.86
CA THR A 402 29.60 -10.91 -19.10
C THR A 402 29.48 -9.45 -18.66
N SER A 403 28.82 -8.60 -19.47
CA SER A 403 28.65 -7.18 -19.15
C SER A 403 27.73 -6.97 -17.94
N THR A 404 28.15 -6.13 -16.99
CA THR A 404 27.39 -5.75 -15.79
C THR A 404 27.06 -4.26 -15.74
N ALA A 405 27.18 -3.55 -16.87
CA ALA A 405 27.10 -2.09 -16.94
C ALA A 405 25.77 -1.51 -16.45
N ASN A 406 24.66 -2.26 -16.57
CA ASN A 406 23.32 -1.83 -16.15
C ASN A 406 22.85 -2.48 -14.84
N CYS A 407 23.72 -3.20 -14.12
CA CYS A 407 23.34 -3.91 -12.89
C CYS A 407 23.59 -3.05 -11.65
N TRP A 408 22.64 -3.09 -10.71
CA TRP A 408 22.75 -2.47 -9.40
C TRP A 408 24.05 -2.88 -8.68
N PHE A 409 24.70 -1.93 -7.99
CA PHE A 409 25.94 -2.16 -7.24
C PHE A 409 25.72 -2.00 -5.73
N PRO A 410 25.97 -3.06 -4.94
CA PRO A 410 25.85 -2.98 -3.48
C PRO A 410 26.94 -2.11 -2.87
N VAL A 411 26.60 -1.43 -1.78
CA VAL A 411 27.50 -0.53 -1.06
C VAL A 411 27.45 -0.86 0.42
N GLY A 412 28.59 -0.74 1.10
CA GLY A 412 28.70 -1.02 2.53
C GLY A 412 28.90 -2.49 2.89
N VAL A 413 29.46 -3.28 1.96
CA VAL A 413 29.69 -4.73 2.13
C VAL A 413 30.58 -5.00 3.36
N ALA A 414 31.58 -4.17 3.63
CA ALA A 414 32.47 -4.30 4.79
C ALA A 414 31.75 -4.03 6.13
N GLN A 415 30.86 -3.04 6.16
CA GLN A 415 30.01 -2.74 7.33
C GLN A 415 29.03 -3.89 7.59
N MET A 416 28.45 -4.47 6.53
CA MET A 416 27.61 -5.66 6.64
C MET A 416 28.39 -6.90 7.12
N ASP A 417 29.63 -7.12 6.69
CA ASP A 417 30.49 -8.20 7.20
C ASP A 417 30.81 -8.01 8.70
N SER A 418 31.05 -6.76 9.11
CA SER A 418 31.22 -6.41 10.53
C SER A 418 29.94 -6.69 11.33
N TRP A 419 28.77 -6.35 10.79
CA TRP A 419 27.49 -6.67 11.41
C TRP A 419 27.27 -8.18 11.59
N VAL A 420 27.58 -9.01 10.58
CA VAL A 420 27.49 -10.48 10.72
C VAL A 420 28.50 -11.01 11.73
N SER A 421 29.69 -10.40 11.84
CA SER A 421 30.68 -10.75 12.87
C SER A 421 30.14 -10.53 14.28
N MET A 422 29.47 -9.40 14.51
CA MET A 422 28.90 -9.07 15.82
C MET A 422 27.71 -9.97 16.19
N ASN A 423 27.01 -10.51 15.20
CA ASN A 423 25.80 -11.32 15.39
C ASN A 423 26.01 -12.80 15.04
N TYR A 424 27.26 -13.27 15.04
CA TYR A 424 27.65 -14.55 14.44
C TYR A 424 26.83 -15.75 14.95
N GLU A 425 26.50 -15.80 16.24
CA GLU A 425 25.73 -16.90 16.85
C GLU A 425 24.23 -16.84 16.53
N LYS A 426 23.70 -15.68 16.14
CA LYS A 426 22.27 -15.45 15.90
C LYS A 426 21.89 -15.57 14.43
N VAL A 427 22.83 -15.26 13.54
CA VAL A 427 22.62 -15.26 12.09
C VAL A 427 22.50 -16.67 11.54
N HIS A 428 21.58 -16.88 10.59
CA HIS A 428 21.39 -18.16 9.90
C HIS A 428 22.68 -18.71 9.26
N GLY A 429 22.91 -20.03 9.37
CA GLY A 429 24.12 -20.69 8.87
C GLY A 429 24.38 -20.52 7.37
N GLN A 430 23.34 -20.33 6.56
CA GLN A 430 23.48 -20.02 5.13
C GLN A 430 24.16 -18.66 4.91
N LEU A 431 23.80 -17.63 5.67
CA LEU A 431 24.45 -16.32 5.57
C LEU A 431 25.92 -16.41 5.99
N GLN A 432 26.24 -17.27 6.96
CA GLN A 432 27.63 -17.57 7.34
C GLN A 432 28.41 -18.25 6.20
N SER A 433 27.77 -19.13 5.42
CA SER A 433 28.36 -19.76 4.23
C SER A 433 28.61 -18.77 3.10
N ILE A 434 27.66 -17.86 2.82
CA ILE A 434 27.89 -16.82 1.79
C ILE A 434 28.98 -15.85 2.25
N ARG A 435 29.02 -15.53 3.55
CA ARG A 435 30.04 -14.67 4.15
C ARG A 435 31.46 -15.22 3.97
N SER A 436 31.69 -16.52 4.06
CA SER A 436 33.03 -17.08 3.85
C SER A 436 33.54 -16.78 2.43
N LYS A 437 32.67 -16.88 1.42
CA LYS A 437 32.98 -16.47 0.03
C LYS A 437 33.30 -14.98 -0.09
N ILE A 438 32.57 -14.12 0.65
CA ILE A 438 32.86 -12.67 0.68
C ILE A 438 34.24 -12.39 1.28
N LYS A 439 34.63 -13.12 2.33
CA LYS A 439 35.98 -13.00 2.91
C LYS A 439 37.09 -13.44 1.95
N GLU A 440 36.85 -14.49 1.17
CA GLU A 440 37.79 -14.94 0.12
C GLU A 440 37.95 -13.89 -0.98
N LEU A 441 36.87 -13.18 -1.32
CA LEU A 441 36.91 -12.08 -2.28
C LEU A 441 37.63 -10.85 -1.70
N GLY A 442 37.38 -10.50 -0.44
CA GLY A 442 38.10 -9.48 0.32
C GLY A 442 38.30 -8.17 -0.46
N SER A 443 39.56 -7.77 -0.66
CA SER A 443 39.95 -6.54 -1.37
C SER A 443 39.63 -6.53 -2.88
N ARG A 444 39.19 -7.66 -3.46
CA ARG A 444 38.72 -7.71 -4.86
C ARG A 444 37.33 -7.08 -5.02
N ILE A 445 36.65 -6.81 -3.90
CA ILE A 445 35.36 -6.10 -3.88
C ILE A 445 35.65 -4.60 -3.89
N ASP A 446 35.12 -3.90 -4.88
CA ASP A 446 35.28 -2.45 -4.99
C ASP A 446 34.64 -1.73 -3.79
N GLY A 447 35.37 -0.79 -3.19
CA GLY A 447 34.93 -0.06 -1.99
C GLY A 447 34.88 -0.88 -0.70
N TYR A 448 35.54 -2.04 -0.62
CA TYR A 448 35.61 -2.85 0.62
C TYR A 448 36.54 -2.22 1.65
N SER A 449 35.99 -1.34 2.49
CA SER A 449 36.68 -0.77 3.65
C SER A 449 35.74 -0.65 4.84
N ASP A 450 36.18 -1.15 5.99
CA ASP A 450 35.50 -1.07 7.29
C ASP A 450 35.79 0.26 8.03
N VAL A 451 36.77 1.03 7.56
CA VAL A 451 37.16 2.31 8.16
C VAL A 451 36.33 3.44 7.58
N GLU A 452 35.50 4.04 8.41
CA GLU A 452 34.72 5.23 8.07
C GLU A 452 35.30 6.46 8.79
N SER A 453 35.10 7.65 8.23
CA SER A 453 35.50 8.91 8.84
C SER A 453 34.29 9.79 9.12
N CYS A 454 34.33 10.50 10.25
CA CYS A 454 33.28 11.43 10.62
C CYS A 454 33.24 12.60 9.62
N PRO A 455 32.09 12.92 9.01
CA PRO A 455 32.00 14.01 8.04
C PRO A 455 32.23 15.40 8.66
N TYR A 456 32.12 15.54 9.99
CA TYR A 456 32.30 16.82 10.68
C TYR A 456 33.74 17.05 11.17
N CYS A 457 34.39 16.03 11.75
CA CYS A 457 35.72 16.18 12.36
C CYS A 457 36.79 15.26 11.77
N SER A 458 36.47 14.45 10.75
CA SER A 458 37.36 13.49 10.10
C SER A 458 37.96 12.41 11.02
N SER A 459 37.53 12.32 12.28
CA SER A 459 37.95 11.25 13.19
C SER A 459 37.49 9.89 12.66
N PRO A 460 38.28 8.81 12.80
CA PRO A 460 37.85 7.47 12.43
C PRO A 460 36.64 7.04 13.28
N VAL A 461 35.68 6.37 12.65
CA VAL A 461 34.45 5.87 13.26
C VAL A 461 34.43 4.36 13.10
N ARG A 462 34.36 3.63 14.22
CA ARG A 462 34.25 2.17 14.21
C ARG A 462 32.80 1.74 14.01
N PHE A 463 32.62 0.56 13.45
CA PHE A 463 31.30 -0.06 13.34
C PHE A 463 30.89 -0.68 14.68
N GLU A 464 29.96 -0.02 15.38
CA GLU A 464 29.41 -0.48 16.67
C GLU A 464 27.91 -0.81 16.58
N SER A 465 27.18 -0.12 15.71
CA SER A 465 25.74 -0.28 15.54
C SER A 465 25.38 -0.04 14.07
N PRO A 466 24.37 -0.75 13.52
CA PRO A 466 23.94 -0.59 12.13
C PRO A 466 23.14 0.68 11.87
N ASP A 467 22.60 1.34 12.90
CA ASP A 467 21.67 2.48 12.74
C ASP A 467 22.29 3.84 13.12
N VAL A 468 23.14 3.87 14.14
CA VAL A 468 23.74 5.09 14.69
C VAL A 468 25.23 4.86 14.95
N ALA A 469 26.04 5.88 14.73
CA ALA A 469 27.43 5.88 15.15
C ALA A 469 27.75 7.14 15.96
N ILE A 470 28.69 7.02 16.88
CA ILE A 470 29.21 8.14 17.66
C ILE A 470 30.71 8.24 17.38
N CYS A 471 31.18 9.41 16.95
CA CYS A 471 32.61 9.61 16.70
C CYS A 471 33.37 9.91 18.01
N GLY A 472 34.71 9.89 17.99
CA GLY A 472 35.52 10.17 19.18
C GLY A 472 35.23 11.54 19.84
N GLU A 473 34.87 12.53 19.02
CA GLU A 473 34.44 13.88 19.43
C GLU A 473 32.93 13.98 19.75
N ARG A 474 32.25 12.84 19.95
CA ARG A 474 30.83 12.72 20.34
C ARG A 474 29.79 13.28 19.34
N HIS A 475 30.14 13.45 18.05
CA HIS A 475 29.12 13.70 17.03
C HIS A 475 28.26 12.45 16.81
N THR A 476 26.94 12.61 16.86
CA THR A 476 25.97 11.55 16.53
C THR A 476 25.73 11.54 15.02
N LEU A 477 25.98 10.39 14.40
CA LEU A 477 25.88 10.19 12.95
C LEU A 477 24.83 9.13 12.65
N SER A 478 24.01 9.37 11.63
CA SER A 478 23.07 8.36 11.13
C SER A 478 23.73 7.46 10.11
N ARG A 479 23.38 6.17 10.15
CA ARG A 479 23.77 5.20 9.13
C ARG A 479 22.63 5.00 8.14
N CYS A 480 23.01 4.73 6.90
CA CYS A 480 22.10 4.35 5.85
C CYS A 480 21.53 2.96 6.18
N ARG A 481 20.20 2.84 6.27
CA ARG A 481 19.52 1.57 6.57
C ARG A 481 19.72 0.49 5.49
N THR A 482 20.12 0.90 4.28
CA THR A 482 20.42 -0.01 3.18
C THR A 482 21.86 -0.50 3.20
N SER A 483 22.84 0.41 3.30
CA SER A 483 24.27 0.09 3.19
C SER A 483 24.98 -0.08 4.52
N MET A 484 24.35 0.31 5.64
CA MET A 484 24.95 0.43 6.96
C MET A 484 26.14 1.41 7.03
N THR A 485 26.40 2.19 5.98
CA THR A 485 27.46 3.21 5.95
C THR A 485 26.97 4.52 6.55
N LEU A 486 27.89 5.38 7.00
CA LEU A 486 27.56 6.74 7.41
C LEU A 486 26.88 7.50 6.26
N CYS A 487 25.76 8.16 6.56
CA CYS A 487 25.08 9.01 5.59
C CYS A 487 25.94 10.23 5.26
N SER A 488 26.02 10.58 3.98
CA SER A 488 26.70 11.80 3.54
C SER A 488 25.94 13.05 4.00
N VAL A 489 26.66 14.04 4.51
CA VAL A 489 26.10 15.36 4.82
C VAL A 489 25.93 16.21 3.56
N ALA A 490 26.68 15.91 2.50
CA ALA A 490 26.71 16.68 1.27
C ALA A 490 25.64 16.27 0.25
N GLN A 491 25.05 15.08 0.38
CA GLN A 491 24.05 14.56 -0.54
C GLN A 491 22.68 14.45 0.12
N PRO A 492 21.59 14.72 -0.63
CA PRO A 492 20.24 14.61 -0.09
C PRO A 492 19.89 13.16 0.17
N VAL A 493 19.57 12.87 1.42
CA VAL A 493 19.25 11.54 1.92
C VAL A 493 17.73 11.34 1.90
N TRP A 494 17.30 10.10 1.68
CA TRP A 494 15.92 9.71 1.82
C TRP A 494 15.59 9.42 3.29
N HIS A 495 14.38 9.72 3.74
CA HIS A 495 13.91 9.39 5.08
C HIS A 495 12.59 8.61 5.05
N CYS A 496 12.43 7.69 5.99
CA CYS A 496 11.19 6.93 6.17
C CYS A 496 10.29 7.61 7.19
N SER A 497 9.06 7.97 6.81
CA SER A 497 8.04 8.53 7.73
C SER A 497 7.55 7.50 8.77
N CYS A 498 7.75 6.21 8.51
CA CYS A 498 7.37 5.14 9.42
C CYS A 498 8.40 4.93 10.53
N CYS A 499 9.60 4.46 10.19
CA CYS A 499 10.64 4.13 11.17
C CYS A 499 11.64 5.27 11.47
N GLY A 500 11.61 6.38 10.73
CA GLY A 500 12.57 7.48 10.87
C GLY A 500 13.96 7.19 10.30
N GLY A 501 14.18 6.00 9.72
CA GLY A 501 15.46 5.61 9.15
C GLY A 501 15.83 6.42 7.90
N THR A 502 17.13 6.63 7.72
CA THR A 502 17.71 7.31 6.56
C THR A 502 18.26 6.34 5.53
N VAL A 503 18.12 6.64 4.25
CA VAL A 503 18.63 5.83 3.14
C VAL A 503 19.33 6.75 2.14
N ASP A 504 20.61 6.49 1.89
CA ASP A 504 21.40 7.21 0.89
C ASP A 504 21.28 6.54 -0.49
N LYS A 505 21.56 5.23 -0.53
CA LYS A 505 21.48 4.41 -1.75
C LYS A 505 20.28 3.47 -1.73
N LEU A 506 19.51 3.49 -2.82
CA LEU A 506 18.29 2.73 -2.99
C LEU A 506 18.57 1.26 -3.36
N LEU A 507 17.63 0.38 -3.02
CA LEU A 507 17.64 -1.04 -3.38
C LEU A 507 16.89 -1.27 -4.68
N PRO A 508 17.25 -2.31 -5.46
CA PRO A 508 16.47 -2.72 -6.63
C PRO A 508 15.08 -3.24 -6.21
N GLU A 509 14.08 -3.06 -7.07
CA GLU A 509 12.71 -3.56 -6.84
C GLU A 509 12.67 -5.06 -6.53
N SER A 510 13.58 -5.83 -7.14
CA SER A 510 13.70 -7.27 -6.95
C SER A 510 13.92 -7.70 -5.50
N PHE A 511 14.50 -6.83 -4.64
CA PHE A 511 14.62 -7.11 -3.20
C PHE A 511 13.25 -7.16 -2.50
N PHE A 512 12.33 -6.27 -2.89
CA PHE A 512 11.01 -6.15 -2.27
C PHE A 512 10.02 -7.20 -2.79
N THR A 513 10.26 -7.71 -4.00
CA THR A 513 9.42 -8.72 -4.65
C THR A 513 9.98 -10.14 -4.54
N MET A 514 11.08 -10.30 -3.81
CA MET A 514 11.83 -11.54 -3.74
C MET A 514 11.03 -12.64 -3.05
N PRO A 515 10.91 -13.86 -3.63
CA PRO A 515 10.36 -14.99 -2.92
C PRO A 515 11.30 -15.39 -1.77
N LEU A 516 10.70 -15.92 -0.71
CA LEU A 516 11.35 -16.29 0.54
C LEU A 516 12.64 -17.11 0.36
N ASP A 517 12.66 -18.03 -0.60
CA ASP A 517 13.76 -18.96 -0.81
C ASP A 517 14.91 -18.41 -1.66
N ALA A 518 14.73 -17.28 -2.35
CA ALA A 518 15.74 -16.80 -3.29
C ALA A 518 17.01 -16.25 -2.61
N VAL A 519 16.97 -15.92 -1.31
CA VAL A 519 18.16 -15.53 -0.53
C VAL A 519 18.92 -16.78 -0.06
N ARG A 520 18.20 -17.92 -0.01
CA ARG A 520 18.66 -19.19 0.54
C ARG A 520 19.29 -20.11 -0.48
N ASP A 521 18.97 -19.91 -1.76
CA ASP A 521 19.47 -20.75 -2.84
C ASP A 521 20.58 -20.04 -3.62
N ASP A 522 21.79 -20.59 -3.53
CA ASP A 522 23.02 -20.16 -4.22
C ASP A 522 22.87 -20.18 -5.77
N LYS A 523 21.75 -20.75 -6.26
CA LYS A 523 21.37 -20.91 -7.68
C LYS A 523 20.23 -19.99 -8.15
N GLY A 524 19.65 -19.18 -7.26
CA GLY A 524 18.54 -18.29 -7.60
C GLY A 524 18.95 -17.20 -8.61
N SER A 525 18.15 -17.02 -9.66
CA SER A 525 18.32 -15.92 -10.62
C SER A 525 17.95 -14.57 -9.98
N LEU A 526 18.88 -13.97 -9.23
CA LEU A 526 18.74 -12.60 -8.72
C LEU A 526 18.71 -11.61 -9.89
N ASP A 527 17.58 -10.96 -10.13
CA ASP A 527 17.52 -9.87 -11.11
C ASP A 527 18.09 -8.58 -10.52
N LEU A 528 19.31 -8.24 -10.93
CA LEU A 528 20.02 -7.02 -10.54
C LEU A 528 19.84 -5.88 -11.56
N SER A 529 19.11 -6.13 -12.66
CA SER A 529 18.81 -5.14 -13.69
C SER A 529 17.56 -4.31 -13.40
N ALA A 530 16.76 -4.74 -12.40
CA ALA A 530 15.60 -4.03 -11.93
C ALA A 530 15.93 -2.60 -11.46
N ALA A 531 15.00 -1.67 -11.71
CA ALA A 531 15.14 -0.28 -11.30
C ALA A 531 15.24 -0.17 -9.77
N SER A 532 15.97 0.84 -9.29
CA SER A 532 16.06 1.13 -7.86
C SER A 532 14.81 1.83 -7.35
N ALA A 533 14.22 1.30 -6.27
CA ALA A 533 12.98 1.82 -5.71
C ALA A 533 13.21 2.64 -4.43
N PRO A 534 12.52 3.79 -4.26
CA PRO A 534 12.58 4.61 -3.06
C PRO A 534 11.72 4.02 -1.94
N LEU A 535 11.98 2.78 -1.52
CA LEU A 535 11.23 2.07 -0.48
C LEU A 535 12.12 1.76 0.73
N CYS A 536 11.55 1.81 1.93
CA CYS A 536 12.26 1.47 3.16
C CYS A 536 12.46 -0.06 3.28
N PRO A 537 13.69 -0.58 3.51
CA PRO A 537 13.92 -2.03 3.64
C PRO A 537 13.22 -2.69 4.85
N PHE A 538 12.84 -1.90 5.86
CA PHE A 538 12.24 -2.41 7.11
C PHE A 538 10.73 -2.24 7.21
N CYS A 539 10.16 -1.25 6.51
CA CYS A 539 8.73 -0.97 6.57
C CYS A 539 8.06 -1.04 5.20
N GLY A 540 8.82 -1.12 4.10
CA GLY A 540 8.30 -1.09 2.73
C GLY A 540 7.54 0.20 2.32
N VAL A 541 7.46 1.20 3.21
CA VAL A 541 6.84 2.50 2.95
C VAL A 541 7.73 3.34 2.03
N LEU A 542 7.08 4.12 1.15
CA LEU A 542 7.74 5.07 0.26
C LEU A 542 8.57 6.08 1.06
N LEU A 543 9.84 6.19 0.70
CA LEU A 543 10.76 7.14 1.27
C LEU A 543 10.49 8.54 0.71
N GLN A 544 10.63 9.54 1.58
CA GLN A 544 10.52 10.95 1.19
C GLN A 544 11.92 11.56 1.15
N ARG A 545 12.15 12.46 0.20
CA ARG A 545 13.40 13.21 0.11
C ARG A 545 13.21 14.51 0.86
N SER A 546 14.04 14.78 1.86
CA SER A 546 14.09 16.11 2.47
C SER A 546 14.75 17.05 1.45
N MET A 547 13.97 17.95 0.86
CA MET A 547 14.57 19.12 0.22
C MET A 547 15.03 20.07 1.32
N PRO A 548 16.22 20.66 1.23
CA PRO A 548 16.60 21.72 2.15
C PRO A 548 15.64 22.90 1.98
N ALA A 549 15.20 23.48 3.10
CA ALA A 549 14.10 24.44 3.17
C ALA A 549 14.23 25.66 2.23
N PHE A 550 15.45 26.00 1.77
CA PHE A 550 15.68 27.10 0.84
C PHE A 550 15.17 26.85 -0.59
N LEU A 551 14.85 25.60 -0.97
CA LEU A 551 14.20 25.27 -2.25
C LEU A 551 12.66 25.23 -2.15
N LEU A 552 12.12 25.28 -0.94
CA LEU A 552 10.68 25.36 -0.67
C LEU A 552 10.29 26.82 -0.36
N SER A 553 10.69 27.76 -1.21
CA SER A 553 10.13 29.11 -1.15
C SER A 553 8.63 29.02 -1.42
N THR A 554 7.83 29.17 -0.36
CA THR A 554 6.40 29.46 -0.44
C THR A 554 6.18 30.96 -0.68
N SER A 555 6.92 31.58 -1.60
CA SER A 555 6.54 32.89 -2.13
C SER A 555 5.68 32.68 -3.39
N PRO A 556 4.39 33.03 -3.37
CA PRO A 556 3.60 33.08 -4.60
C PRO A 556 4.11 34.25 -5.45
N VAL A 557 4.39 33.98 -6.73
CA VAL A 557 4.30 35.01 -7.78
C VAL A 557 2.86 35.00 -8.28
#